data_AF-A0A3A8JK82-F1
#
_entry.id   AF-A0A3A8JK82-F1
#
_cell.length_a   1.000
_cell.length_b   1.000
_cell.length_c   1.000
_cell.angle_alpha   90.00
_cell.angle_beta   90.00
_cell.angle_gamma   90.00
#
_symmetry.space_group_name_H-M   'P 1'
#
loop_
_entity.id
_entity.type
_entity.pdbx_description
1 polymer ?
#
loop_
_entity_poly.entity_id
_entity_poly.type
_entity_poly.pdbx_seq_one_letter_code
_entity_poly.pdbx_strand_id
1 'polypeptide(L)'
;LQALPPDTVAREVKARLARTAGSEGALFSVPPSRAEAPAARPSWRFLPILVPVLAAATLFVIARPLPSTDGREARDAWTEVGGTGVLEPTRSKGLQPRLDVHRQAAARTEHLTDGAQAQAGDVVQLSYTAAGKAHGVILSVDGRAAVTVHLPDTGHASAALERSGTHLLPRAYELDDAPAFERFFLITADAPFELDGVLSAARVLAASPEARTAPLTLPVDLAQTSFLLEKSPR
;
A
#
# COMPACT_ATOMS: atom_id res chain seq x y z
N LEU A 1 11.19 -7.69 9.53
CA LEU A 1 10.87 -7.47 8.10
C LEU A 1 12.04 -7.87 7.21
N GLN A 2 11.80 -8.52 6.07
CA GLN A 2 12.84 -8.84 5.09
C GLN A 2 12.56 -8.14 3.75
N ALA A 3 13.54 -7.42 3.21
CA ALA A 3 13.44 -6.78 1.90
C ALA A 3 13.73 -7.80 0.78
N LEU A 4 12.85 -7.85 -0.21
CA LEU A 4 12.94 -8.77 -1.34
C LEU A 4 13.07 -7.99 -2.66
N PRO A 5 14.04 -8.31 -3.53
CA PRO A 5 14.10 -7.77 -4.89
C PRO A 5 12.84 -8.14 -5.69
N PRO A 6 12.33 -7.27 -6.59
CA PRO A 6 11.09 -7.53 -7.33
C PRO A 6 11.04 -8.89 -8.05
N ASP A 7 12.15 -9.29 -8.67
CA ASP A 7 12.25 -10.55 -9.41
C ASP A 7 12.22 -11.79 -8.50
N THR A 8 12.65 -11.62 -7.25
CA THR A 8 12.58 -12.67 -6.22
C THR A 8 11.18 -12.81 -5.68
N VAL A 9 10.46 -11.70 -5.49
CA VAL A 9 9.07 -11.72 -5.04
C VAL A 9 8.17 -12.44 -6.06
N ALA A 10 8.27 -12.07 -7.33
CA ALA A 10 7.49 -12.70 -8.40
C ALA A 10 7.76 -14.21 -8.51
N ARG A 11 9.00 -14.66 -8.24
CA ARG A 11 9.37 -16.08 -8.23
C ARG A 11 8.87 -16.80 -6.97
N GLU A 12 9.00 -16.20 -5.80
CA GLU A 12 8.60 -16.83 -4.53
C GLU A 12 7.07 -16.95 -4.44
N VAL A 13 6.32 -15.93 -4.88
CA VAL A 13 4.85 -16.00 -4.99
C VAL A 13 4.43 -17.16 -5.90
N LYS A 14 5.08 -17.32 -7.07
CA LYS A 14 4.84 -18.45 -7.97
C LYS A 14 5.23 -19.80 -7.35
N ALA A 15 6.33 -19.87 -6.61
CA ALA A 15 6.80 -21.11 -5.97
C ALA A 15 5.91 -21.55 -4.79
N ARG A 16 5.38 -20.61 -4.00
CA ARG A 16 4.39 -20.91 -2.94
C ARG A 16 3.09 -21.41 -3.54
N LEU A 17 2.62 -20.82 -4.64
CA LEU A 17 1.45 -21.32 -5.37
C LEU A 17 1.61 -22.76 -5.85
N ALA A 18 2.78 -23.11 -6.41
CA ALA A 18 3.04 -24.48 -6.85
C ALA A 18 3.05 -25.49 -5.68
N ARG A 19 3.50 -25.06 -4.48
CA ARG A 19 3.49 -25.90 -3.27
C ARG A 19 2.08 -26.09 -2.70
N THR A 20 1.27 -25.03 -2.66
CA THR A 20 -0.13 -25.12 -2.20
C THR A 20 -0.99 -25.92 -3.19
N ALA A 21 -0.80 -25.73 -4.51
CA ALA A 21 -1.48 -26.52 -5.54
C ALA A 21 -1.03 -28.00 -5.55
N GLY A 22 0.22 -28.28 -5.18
CA GLY A 22 0.71 -29.65 -5.00
C GLY A 22 0.16 -30.36 -3.76
N SER A 23 -0.30 -29.62 -2.75
CA SER A 23 -0.87 -30.19 -1.52
C SER A 23 -2.34 -30.63 -1.63
N GLU A 24 -3.08 -30.18 -2.65
CA GLU A 24 -4.45 -30.66 -2.91
C GLU A 24 -4.48 -32.00 -3.67
N GLY A 25 -3.34 -32.45 -4.23
CA GLY A 25 -3.24 -33.68 -5.01
C GLY A 25 -2.74 -34.92 -4.25
N ALA A 26 -2.42 -34.82 -2.95
CA ALA A 26 -1.72 -35.86 -2.20
C ALA A 26 -2.44 -36.26 -0.90
N LEU A 27 -3.73 -36.58 -0.97
CA LEU A 27 -4.43 -37.32 0.07
C LEU A 27 -5.38 -38.35 -0.55
N PHE A 28 -4.85 -39.43 -1.12
CA PHE A 28 -5.57 -40.71 -1.18
C PHE A 28 -4.60 -41.85 -1.52
N SER A 29 -4.10 -42.52 -0.49
CA SER A 29 -3.61 -43.90 -0.60
C SER A 29 -3.88 -44.62 0.71
N VAL A 30 -5.10 -45.13 0.85
CA VAL A 30 -5.49 -46.11 1.88
C VAL A 30 -5.72 -47.45 1.18
N PRO A 31 -5.12 -48.57 1.62
CA PRO A 31 -5.32 -49.89 1.00
C PRO A 31 -6.65 -50.54 1.44
N PRO A 32 -7.19 -51.52 0.68
CA PRO A 32 -8.54 -52.02 0.88
C PRO A 32 -8.61 -53.15 1.91
N SER A 33 -9.66 -53.12 2.73
CA SER A 33 -10.14 -54.27 3.51
C SER A 33 -11.65 -54.43 3.28
N ARG A 34 -12.10 -55.68 3.36
CA ARG A 34 -13.22 -56.32 2.65
C ARG A 34 -14.43 -56.54 3.56
N ALA A 35 -15.62 -56.51 2.94
CA ALA A 35 -16.95 -56.96 3.40
C ALA A 35 -17.57 -56.13 4.55
N GLU A 36 -18.86 -55.78 4.58
CA GLU A 36 -20.08 -56.53 4.23
C GLU A 36 -21.26 -55.55 4.02
N ALA A 37 -22.30 -55.97 3.27
CA ALA A 37 -23.48 -55.19 2.85
C ALA A 37 -24.64 -55.25 3.89
N PRO A 38 -25.90 -54.81 3.59
CA PRO A 38 -26.41 -53.52 3.10
C PRO A 38 -27.54 -52.95 3.99
N ALA A 39 -27.91 -51.67 3.87
CA ALA A 39 -29.24 -51.21 4.27
C ALA A 39 -29.74 -49.97 3.49
N ALA A 40 -30.82 -50.19 2.75
CA ALA A 40 -31.97 -49.33 2.43
C ALA A 40 -31.79 -47.87 1.98
N ARG A 41 -32.39 -47.59 0.81
CA ARG A 41 -32.67 -46.26 0.22
C ARG A 41 -33.78 -45.53 1.01
N PRO A 42 -33.94 -44.22 0.81
CA PRO A 42 -35.06 -43.82 -0.04
C PRO A 42 -34.72 -42.75 -1.08
N SER A 43 -35.52 -42.81 -2.14
CA SER A 43 -35.50 -42.02 -3.35
C SER A 43 -35.90 -40.56 -3.14
N TRP A 44 -35.12 -39.63 -3.69
CA TRP A 44 -35.66 -38.37 -4.18
C TRP A 44 -35.15 -38.11 -5.59
N ARG A 45 -36.02 -38.36 -6.57
CA ARG A 45 -35.94 -37.74 -7.88
C ARG A 45 -36.19 -36.24 -7.66
N PHE A 46 -35.36 -35.36 -8.23
CA PHE A 46 -35.81 -34.20 -9.02
C PHE A 46 -34.66 -33.69 -9.91
N LEU A 47 -35.03 -33.35 -11.14
CA LEU A 47 -34.20 -32.96 -12.29
C LEU A 47 -33.40 -31.65 -12.07
N PRO A 48 -32.36 -31.40 -12.90
CA PRO A 48 -31.66 -30.12 -12.96
C PRO A 48 -32.52 -29.07 -13.67
N ILE A 49 -32.61 -27.86 -13.10
CA ILE A 49 -33.19 -26.70 -13.78
C ILE A 49 -32.08 -25.71 -14.14
N LEU A 50 -32.10 -25.39 -15.43
CA LEU A 50 -31.32 -24.46 -16.22
C LEU A 50 -31.97 -23.07 -16.11
N VAL A 51 -31.25 -22.01 -15.74
CA VAL A 51 -31.71 -20.61 -15.91
C VAL A 51 -30.48 -19.67 -15.98
N PRO A 52 -30.57 -18.46 -16.58
CA PRO A 52 -29.96 -18.18 -17.87
C PRO A 52 -28.98 -17.00 -17.82
N VAL A 53 -28.24 -16.84 -18.93
CA VAL A 53 -27.56 -15.61 -19.33
C VAL A 53 -28.57 -14.45 -19.34
N LEU A 54 -28.28 -13.36 -18.62
CA LEU A 54 -28.87 -12.05 -18.90
C LEU A 54 -27.76 -11.01 -19.07
N ALA A 55 -27.53 -10.67 -20.33
CA ALA A 55 -26.83 -9.46 -20.72
C ALA A 55 -27.72 -8.25 -20.40
N ALA A 56 -27.15 -7.23 -19.76
CA ALA A 56 -27.72 -5.89 -19.74
C ALA A 56 -26.58 -4.87 -19.81
N ALA A 57 -26.34 -4.40 -21.03
CA ALA A 57 -25.52 -3.25 -21.33
C ALA A 57 -26.19 -2.00 -20.77
N THR A 58 -25.51 -1.26 -19.89
CA THR A 58 -25.93 0.08 -19.48
C THR A 58 -25.16 1.11 -20.29
N LEU A 59 -25.90 1.75 -21.19
CA LEU A 59 -25.56 2.90 -22.02
C LEU A 59 -25.30 4.13 -21.12
N PHE A 60 -24.07 4.65 -21.08
CA PHE A 60 -23.80 5.96 -20.49
C PHE A 60 -23.95 7.05 -21.56
N VAL A 61 -25.04 7.80 -21.46
CA VAL A 61 -25.34 8.95 -22.33
C VAL A 61 -24.42 10.12 -21.95
N ILE A 62 -23.59 10.55 -22.90
CA ILE A 62 -22.77 11.75 -22.82
C ILE A 62 -23.68 12.97 -23.04
N ALA A 63 -23.93 13.74 -21.99
CA ALA A 63 -24.49 15.08 -22.10
C ALA A 63 -23.37 16.11 -21.93
N ARG A 64 -22.91 16.69 -23.05
CA ARG A 64 -22.09 17.90 -23.06
C ARG A 64 -23.00 19.13 -23.14
N PRO A 65 -22.91 20.10 -22.21
CA PRO A 65 -23.37 21.45 -22.47
C PRO A 65 -22.22 22.28 -23.11
N LEU A 66 -22.48 22.77 -24.32
CA LEU A 66 -21.68 23.79 -25.02
C LEU A 66 -22.07 25.21 -24.54
N PRO A 67 -21.29 26.25 -24.88
CA PRO A 67 -20.97 27.38 -24.01
C PRO A 67 -21.97 28.52 -24.09
N SER A 68 -22.18 29.19 -22.97
CA SER A 68 -22.83 30.50 -22.93
C SER A 68 -21.80 31.59 -23.22
N THR A 69 -21.85 32.12 -24.43
CA THR A 69 -21.36 33.45 -24.77
C THR A 69 -22.28 34.50 -24.14
N ASP A 70 -21.76 35.24 -23.17
CA ASP A 70 -22.18 36.62 -22.96
C ASP A 70 -20.95 37.50 -23.10
N GLY A 71 -20.88 38.19 -24.23
CA GLY A 71 -19.98 39.32 -24.43
C GLY A 71 -20.70 40.60 -24.06
N ARG A 72 -19.96 41.51 -23.42
CA ARG A 72 -19.83 42.95 -23.73
C ARG A 72 -18.97 43.57 -22.61
N GLU A 73 -17.71 43.87 -22.93
CA GLU A 73 -17.21 45.22 -23.27
C GLU A 73 -17.29 46.14 -22.05
N ALA A 74 -16.24 46.77 -21.53
CA ALA A 74 -15.12 47.50 -22.13
C ALA A 74 -14.33 48.05 -20.89
N ARG A 75 -13.06 48.46 -20.85
CA ARG A 75 -12.13 49.09 -21.80
C ARG A 75 -10.78 49.23 -21.06
N ASP A 76 -9.68 49.11 -21.83
CA ASP A 76 -8.43 49.89 -21.82
C ASP A 76 -7.70 50.15 -20.49
N ALA A 77 -6.37 50.19 -20.36
CA ALA A 77 -5.20 49.87 -21.16
C ALA A 77 -3.98 50.13 -20.22
N TRP A 78 -2.87 49.42 -20.44
CA TRP A 78 -1.48 49.93 -20.53
C TRP A 78 -0.40 49.06 -19.85
N THR A 79 0.59 48.73 -20.69
CA THR A 79 2.05 48.62 -20.46
C THR A 79 2.64 47.42 -19.70
N GLU A 80 3.00 46.43 -20.52
CA GLU A 80 4.28 45.70 -20.59
C GLU A 80 5.50 46.43 -19.99
N VAL A 81 6.25 45.76 -19.09
CA VAL A 81 7.74 45.66 -19.09
C VAL A 81 8.13 44.37 -18.35
N GLY A 82 9.05 43.61 -18.94
CA GLY A 82 9.42 42.25 -18.56
C GLY A 82 10.06 42.03 -17.19
N GLY A 83 9.97 40.78 -16.75
CA GLY A 83 10.65 40.24 -15.58
C GLY A 83 10.70 38.72 -15.69
N THR A 84 11.91 38.22 -15.99
CA THR A 84 12.41 36.85 -15.80
C THR A 84 11.41 35.78 -15.41
N GLY A 85 11.23 34.79 -16.30
CA GLY A 85 10.54 33.54 -16.03
C GLY A 85 11.16 32.79 -14.87
N VAL A 86 10.69 33.07 -13.66
CA VAL A 86 10.64 32.08 -12.60
C VAL A 86 9.38 31.29 -12.88
N LEU A 87 9.53 30.04 -13.30
CA LEU A 87 8.45 29.09 -13.27
C LEU A 87 8.04 28.98 -11.80
N GLU A 88 7.03 29.76 -11.41
CA GLU A 88 6.29 29.59 -10.17
C GLU A 88 6.03 28.09 -10.02
N PRO A 89 6.58 27.43 -8.97
CA PRO A 89 6.29 26.03 -8.75
C PRO A 89 4.79 25.97 -8.56
N THR A 90 4.11 25.30 -9.51
CA THR A 90 2.69 25.02 -9.44
C THR A 90 2.43 24.43 -8.07
N ARG A 91 1.92 25.28 -7.16
CA ARG A 91 1.60 24.92 -5.79
C ARG A 91 0.53 23.85 -5.90
N SER A 92 0.94 22.59 -5.80
CA SER A 92 0.07 21.42 -5.72
C SER A 92 -0.96 21.70 -4.64
N LYS A 93 -2.15 22.11 -5.07
CA LYS A 93 -3.21 22.64 -4.20
C LYS A 93 -3.54 21.59 -3.14
N GLY A 94 -3.27 21.90 -1.86
CA GLY A 94 -3.79 21.17 -0.70
C GLY A 94 -3.47 19.68 -0.59
N LEU A 95 -2.59 19.11 -1.43
CA LEU A 95 -2.19 17.71 -1.36
C LEU A 95 -1.26 17.51 -0.16
N GLN A 96 -1.51 16.47 0.63
CA GLN A 96 -0.67 16.07 1.75
C GLN A 96 0.19 14.87 1.36
N PRO A 97 1.41 14.74 1.91
CA PRO A 97 2.21 13.54 1.76
C PRO A 97 1.43 12.31 2.21
N ARG A 98 1.53 11.22 1.45
CA ARG A 98 0.78 9.99 1.70
C ARG A 98 1.66 8.77 1.51
N LEU A 99 1.42 7.77 2.35
CA LEU A 99 1.95 6.43 2.22
C LEU A 99 0.80 5.48 1.86
N ASP A 100 1.01 4.64 0.85
CA ASP A 100 0.06 3.61 0.44
C ASP A 100 0.76 2.25 0.51
N VAL A 101 0.02 1.23 0.95
CA VAL A 101 0.52 -0.14 1.11
C VAL A 101 -0.30 -1.07 0.24
N HIS A 102 0.38 -1.92 -0.52
CA HIS A 102 -0.26 -2.94 -1.34
C HIS A 102 0.22 -4.33 -0.94
N ARG A 103 -0.69 -5.25 -0.66
CA ARG A 103 -0.38 -6.66 -0.46
C ARG A 103 -0.29 -7.37 -1.80
N GLN A 104 0.78 -8.13 -1.99
CA GLN A 104 0.93 -9.00 -3.15
C GLN A 104 0.26 -10.34 -2.85
N ALA A 105 -0.81 -10.65 -3.58
CA ALA A 105 -1.42 -11.95 -3.60
C ALA A 105 -1.10 -12.66 -4.93
N ALA A 106 -1.21 -13.99 -4.90
CA ALA A 106 -0.95 -14.92 -6.01
C ALA A 106 -1.30 -14.43 -7.43
N ALA A 107 -2.47 -13.79 -7.59
CA ALA A 107 -2.98 -13.36 -8.88
C ALA A 107 -3.29 -11.86 -8.95
N ARG A 108 -3.13 -11.12 -7.84
CA ARG A 108 -3.52 -9.71 -7.76
C ARG A 108 -2.72 -8.94 -6.72
N THR A 109 -2.48 -7.67 -7.02
CA THR A 109 -2.05 -6.68 -6.04
C THR A 109 -3.29 -6.08 -5.39
N GLU A 110 -3.38 -6.15 -4.08
CA GLU A 110 -4.48 -5.61 -3.27
C GLU A 110 -4.02 -4.33 -2.58
N HIS A 111 -4.72 -3.22 -2.78
CA HIS A 111 -4.50 -2.00 -2.00
C HIS A 111 -5.10 -2.17 -0.61
N LEU A 112 -4.30 -1.94 0.42
CA LEU A 112 -4.72 -2.04 1.81
C LEU A 112 -5.20 -0.69 2.33
N THR A 113 -6.13 -0.72 3.28
CA THR A 113 -6.53 0.46 4.06
C THR A 113 -5.76 0.52 5.37
N ASP A 114 -5.64 1.71 5.95
CA ASP A 114 -5.04 1.89 7.27
C ASP A 114 -5.79 1.03 8.32
N GLY A 115 -5.04 0.31 9.15
CA GLY A 115 -5.57 -0.67 10.12
C GLY A 115 -5.99 -2.02 9.51
N ALA A 116 -5.69 -2.29 8.22
CA ALA A 116 -6.00 -3.57 7.61
C ALA A 116 -5.28 -4.75 8.30
N GLN A 117 -5.93 -5.90 8.31
CA GLN A 117 -5.35 -7.15 8.83
C GLN A 117 -4.28 -7.70 7.87
N ALA A 118 -3.13 -8.05 8.43
CA ALA A 118 -2.02 -8.68 7.75
C ALA A 118 -1.48 -9.86 8.57
N GLN A 119 -0.81 -10.78 7.89
CA GLN A 119 -0.21 -11.96 8.51
C GLN A 119 1.29 -12.04 8.25
N ALA A 120 2.00 -12.72 9.15
CA ALA A 120 3.39 -13.10 8.92
C ALA A 120 3.51 -13.88 7.60
N GLY A 121 4.43 -13.46 6.73
CA GLY A 121 4.63 -14.00 5.40
C GLY A 121 3.86 -13.26 4.29
N ASP A 122 2.97 -12.31 4.63
CA ASP A 122 2.42 -11.39 3.63
C ASP A 122 3.54 -10.56 3.03
N VAL A 123 3.55 -10.41 1.70
CA VAL A 123 4.50 -9.53 1.02
C VAL A 123 3.80 -8.22 0.68
N VAL A 124 4.33 -7.12 1.21
CA VAL A 124 3.78 -5.77 1.00
C VAL A 124 4.71 -4.91 0.17
N GLN A 125 4.13 -4.13 -0.73
CA GLN A 125 4.80 -3.13 -1.55
C GLN A 125 4.39 -1.75 -1.07
N LEU A 126 5.37 -0.92 -0.73
CA LEU A 126 5.15 0.45 -0.30
C LEU A 126 5.20 1.40 -1.51
N SER A 127 4.38 2.44 -1.47
CA SER A 127 4.47 3.59 -2.35
C SER A 127 4.22 4.90 -1.60
N TYR A 128 4.81 5.99 -2.08
CA TYR A 128 4.60 7.31 -1.50
C TYR A 128 4.09 8.32 -2.53
N THR A 129 3.39 9.34 -2.05
CA THR A 129 3.15 10.60 -2.75
C THR A 129 3.79 11.71 -1.92
N ALA A 130 4.77 12.44 -2.45
CA ALA A 130 5.49 13.47 -1.69
C ALA A 130 4.74 14.80 -1.59
N ALA A 131 3.74 15.02 -2.44
CA ALA A 131 2.89 16.21 -2.45
C ALA A 131 3.69 17.53 -2.46
N GLY A 132 4.77 17.59 -3.24
CA GLY A 132 5.63 18.76 -3.38
C GLY A 132 6.87 18.74 -2.48
N LYS A 133 6.91 17.90 -1.44
CA LYS A 133 8.09 17.76 -0.56
C LYS A 133 9.27 17.15 -1.32
N ALA A 134 10.46 17.70 -1.09
CA ALA A 134 11.66 17.36 -1.83
C ALA A 134 12.49 16.25 -1.18
N HIS A 135 12.32 16.06 0.13
CA HIS A 135 13.12 15.13 0.92
C HIS A 135 12.25 14.28 1.84
N GLY A 136 12.68 13.05 2.11
CA GLY A 136 11.99 12.21 3.09
C GLY A 136 12.67 10.91 3.47
N VAL A 137 12.05 10.26 4.45
CA VAL A 137 12.43 8.97 5.03
C VAL A 137 11.18 8.12 5.13
N ILE A 138 11.32 6.83 4.83
CA ILE A 138 10.29 5.83 5.10
C ILE A 138 10.89 4.81 6.06
N LEU A 139 10.22 4.58 7.17
CA LEU A 139 10.61 3.61 8.18
C LEU A 139 9.38 2.89 8.72
N SER A 140 9.57 1.80 9.43
CA SER A 140 8.51 1.16 10.21
C SER A 140 8.93 0.84 11.63
N VAL A 141 7.93 0.69 12.49
CA VAL A 141 8.06 0.15 13.84
C VAL A 141 7.10 -1.02 14.00
N ASP A 142 7.51 -2.07 14.71
CA ASP A 142 6.70 -3.27 14.90
C ASP A 142 6.37 -3.54 16.38
N GLY A 143 5.54 -4.55 16.64
CA GLY A 143 5.18 -4.95 18.00
C GLY A 143 6.30 -5.59 18.82
N ARG A 144 7.52 -5.76 18.27
CA ARG A 144 8.74 -6.10 19.02
C ARG A 144 9.59 -4.87 19.33
N ALA A 145 9.06 -3.67 19.08
CA ALA A 145 9.77 -2.40 19.17
C ALA A 145 10.98 -2.28 18.22
N ALA A 146 11.04 -3.08 17.15
CA ALA A 146 12.09 -2.96 16.15
C ALA A 146 11.79 -1.78 15.22
N VAL A 147 12.84 -1.06 14.82
CA VAL A 147 12.76 0.03 13.84
C VAL A 147 13.48 -0.41 12.57
N THR A 148 12.77 -0.37 11.43
CA THR A 148 13.32 -0.74 10.13
C THR A 148 13.26 0.46 9.17
N VAL A 149 14.39 0.81 8.53
CA VAL A 149 14.41 1.85 7.50
C VAL A 149 14.16 1.22 6.13
N HIS A 150 13.21 1.80 5.40
CA HIS A 150 12.83 1.40 4.05
C HIS A 150 13.35 2.35 2.97
N LEU A 151 13.46 3.63 3.30
CA LEU A 151 14.05 4.68 2.46
C LEU A 151 14.72 5.74 3.36
N PRO A 152 15.94 6.21 3.07
CA PRO A 152 16.84 5.78 1.99
C PRO A 152 17.32 4.32 2.15
N ASP A 153 17.74 3.70 1.05
CA ASP A 153 18.33 2.36 1.08
C ASP A 153 19.69 2.33 1.81
N THR A 154 20.44 3.45 1.76
CA THR A 154 21.74 3.62 2.39
C THR A 154 21.97 5.06 2.82
N GLY A 155 22.81 5.27 3.82
CA GLY A 155 23.22 6.60 4.29
C GLY A 155 22.48 7.05 5.54
N HIS A 156 22.83 8.25 6.00
CA HIS A 156 22.37 8.81 7.27
C HIS A 156 21.54 10.10 7.10
N ALA A 157 21.25 10.49 5.86
CA ALA A 157 20.44 11.65 5.51
C ALA A 157 19.22 11.26 4.67
N SER A 158 18.17 12.07 4.69
CA SER A 158 16.92 11.86 3.95
C SER A 158 17.15 11.65 2.46
N ALA A 159 16.37 10.78 1.83
CA ALA A 159 16.38 10.61 0.38
C ALA A 159 15.79 11.84 -0.32
N ALA A 160 16.27 12.13 -1.54
CA ALA A 160 15.54 12.99 -2.46
C ALA A 160 14.26 12.27 -2.92
N LEU A 161 13.14 12.98 -2.93
CA LEU A 161 11.84 12.47 -3.34
C LEU A 161 11.41 13.07 -4.68
N GLU A 162 10.74 12.26 -5.48
CA GLU A 162 10.01 12.75 -6.63
C GLU A 162 8.78 13.52 -6.14
N ARG A 163 8.72 14.81 -6.47
CA ARG A 163 7.80 15.77 -5.85
C ARG A 163 6.32 15.54 -6.21
N SER A 164 6.08 14.91 -7.36
CA SER A 164 4.75 14.75 -7.95
C SER A 164 4.50 13.30 -8.36
N GLY A 165 3.26 12.85 -8.29
CA GLY A 165 2.88 11.46 -8.60
C GLY A 165 3.04 10.50 -7.43
N THR A 166 2.67 9.24 -7.68
CA THR A 166 2.83 8.12 -6.74
C THR A 166 4.01 7.29 -7.17
N HIS A 167 4.93 7.01 -6.24
CA HIS A 167 6.19 6.31 -6.51
C HIS A 167 6.28 5.04 -5.68
N LEU A 168 6.48 3.91 -6.35
CA LEU A 168 6.73 2.63 -5.69
C LEU A 168 8.16 2.58 -5.17
N LEU A 169 8.35 2.00 -3.99
CA LEU A 169 9.69 1.68 -3.51
C LEU A 169 10.30 0.55 -4.37
N PRO A 170 11.63 0.52 -4.58
CA PRO A 170 12.25 -0.50 -5.44
C PRO A 170 12.12 -1.93 -4.93
N ARG A 171 11.77 -2.12 -3.66
CA ARG A 171 11.70 -3.42 -2.98
C ARG A 171 10.31 -3.62 -2.37
N ALA A 172 9.88 -4.88 -2.31
CA ALA A 172 8.77 -5.29 -1.46
C ALA A 172 9.31 -5.90 -0.17
N TYR A 173 8.46 -6.04 0.84
CA TYR A 173 8.84 -6.47 2.17
C TYR A 173 7.96 -7.62 2.63
N GLU A 174 8.57 -8.74 3.04
CA GLU A 174 7.86 -9.82 3.70
C GLU A 174 7.69 -9.48 5.19
N LEU A 175 6.44 -9.46 5.64
CA LEU A 175 6.09 -9.26 7.05
C LEU A 175 6.59 -10.44 7.87
N ASP A 176 7.25 -10.14 8.99
CA ASP A 176 7.68 -11.16 9.95
C ASP A 176 6.56 -11.53 10.93
N ASP A 177 6.92 -12.37 11.90
CA ASP A 177 6.04 -12.81 12.98
C ASP A 177 6.04 -11.85 14.18
N ALA A 178 6.46 -10.58 14.01
CA ALA A 178 6.30 -9.60 15.09
C ALA A 178 4.82 -9.53 15.48
N PRO A 179 4.50 -9.55 16.79
CA PRO A 179 3.12 -9.61 17.23
C PRO A 179 2.41 -8.28 16.98
N ALA A 180 1.08 -8.32 17.05
CA ALA A 180 0.19 -7.18 17.18
C ALA A 180 0.11 -6.22 15.97
N PHE A 181 1.22 -5.65 15.49
CA PHE A 181 1.18 -4.67 14.40
C PHE A 181 2.51 -4.49 13.66
N GLU A 182 2.40 -3.81 12.51
CA GLU A 182 3.48 -3.13 11.80
C GLU A 182 2.99 -1.72 11.46
N ARG A 183 3.74 -0.67 11.79
CA ARG A 183 3.36 0.71 11.47
C ARG A 183 4.45 1.39 10.68
N PHE A 184 4.13 1.79 9.46
CA PHE A 184 5.01 2.51 8.57
C PHE A 184 4.80 4.02 8.73
N PHE A 185 5.88 4.78 8.55
CA PHE A 185 5.90 6.23 8.60
C PHE A 185 6.55 6.76 7.33
N LEU A 186 6.00 7.86 6.81
CA LEU A 186 6.63 8.71 5.82
C LEU A 186 6.89 10.07 6.47
N ILE A 187 8.16 10.43 6.60
CA ILE A 187 8.63 11.71 7.12
C ILE A 187 9.12 12.55 5.95
N THR A 188 8.70 13.81 5.86
CA THR A 188 8.99 14.66 4.70
C THR A 188 9.35 16.08 5.09
N ALA A 189 10.19 16.71 4.26
CA ALA A 189 10.64 18.08 4.43
C ALA A 189 10.94 18.74 3.06
N ASP A 190 11.08 20.06 3.07
CA ASP A 190 11.50 20.82 1.89
C ASP A 190 13.03 20.82 1.70
N ALA A 191 13.79 20.60 2.78
CA ALA A 191 15.25 20.53 2.80
C ALA A 191 15.75 19.14 3.27
N PRO A 192 17.00 18.74 2.94
CA PRO A 192 17.59 17.52 3.46
C PRO A 192 17.68 17.55 5.00
N PHE A 193 17.51 16.39 5.64
CA PHE A 193 17.63 16.24 7.10
C PHE A 193 18.33 14.94 7.48
N GLU A 194 18.94 14.92 8.66
CA GLU A 194 19.63 13.74 9.21
C GLU A 194 18.63 12.73 9.81
N LEU A 195 18.92 11.44 9.65
CA LEU A 195 18.06 10.35 10.14
C LEU A 195 18.14 10.18 11.65
N ASP A 196 19.25 10.53 12.30
CA ASP A 196 19.50 10.12 13.69
C ASP A 196 18.39 10.60 14.66
N GLY A 197 17.92 11.84 14.48
CA GLY A 197 16.81 12.38 15.26
C GLY A 197 15.49 11.63 15.01
N VAL A 198 15.21 11.31 13.74
CA VAL A 198 14.01 10.56 13.34
C VAL A 198 14.05 9.13 13.89
N LEU A 199 15.19 8.45 13.79
CA LEU A 199 15.36 7.09 14.28
C LEU A 199 15.31 7.04 15.81
N SER A 200 15.85 8.05 16.48
CA SER A 200 15.76 8.16 17.94
C SER A 200 14.31 8.35 18.38
N ALA A 201 13.54 9.23 17.72
CA ALA A 201 12.11 9.38 17.97
C ALA A 201 11.34 8.08 17.70
N ALA A 202 11.68 7.36 16.63
CA ALA A 202 11.05 6.08 16.28
C ALA A 202 11.32 5.00 17.33
N ARG A 203 12.55 4.89 17.84
CA ARG A 203 12.89 3.94 18.91
C ARG A 203 12.15 4.25 20.21
N VAL A 204 12.05 5.53 20.58
CA VAL A 204 11.29 5.96 21.77
C VAL A 204 9.82 5.60 21.63
N LEU A 205 9.21 5.91 20.47
CA LEU A 205 7.81 5.57 20.21
C LEU A 205 7.58 4.06 20.19
N ALA A 206 8.45 3.30 19.53
CA ALA A 206 8.33 1.85 19.39
C ALA A 206 8.35 1.11 20.74
N ALA A 207 9.08 1.64 21.72
CA ALA A 207 9.12 1.12 23.08
C ALA A 207 7.95 1.58 23.98
N SER A 208 7.10 2.49 23.49
CA SER A 208 5.99 3.05 24.27
C SER A 208 4.69 2.26 24.07
N PRO A 209 3.79 2.25 25.08
CA PRO A 209 2.45 1.68 24.94
C PRO A 209 1.61 2.35 23.83
N GLU A 210 1.96 3.58 23.45
CA GLU A 210 1.27 4.37 22.42
C GLU A 210 1.83 4.16 20.99
N ALA A 211 2.76 3.20 20.78
CA ALA A 211 3.40 2.94 19.48
C ALA A 211 2.42 2.84 18.30
N ARG A 212 1.20 2.37 18.57
CA ARG A 212 0.14 2.15 17.58
C ARG A 212 -0.52 3.44 17.09
N THR A 213 -0.54 4.50 17.90
CA THR A 213 -1.40 5.67 17.66
C THR A 213 -0.65 6.99 17.75
N ALA A 214 0.29 7.13 18.69
CA ALA A 214 0.97 8.41 18.90
C ALA A 214 1.84 8.79 17.69
N PRO A 215 1.95 10.07 17.35
CA PRO A 215 2.89 10.54 16.34
C PRO A 215 4.33 10.43 16.87
N LEU A 216 5.29 10.40 15.94
CA LEU A 216 6.69 10.60 16.30
C LEU A 216 6.89 12.02 16.82
N THR A 217 7.62 12.18 17.92
CA THR A 217 8.02 13.51 18.40
C THR A 217 9.16 14.02 17.53
N LEU A 218 8.83 14.89 16.56
CA LEU A 218 9.77 15.41 15.57
C LEU A 218 9.81 16.96 15.60
N PRO A 219 10.91 17.56 15.08
CA PRO A 219 10.96 18.99 14.79
C PRO A 219 9.77 19.45 13.92
N VAL A 220 9.33 20.70 14.12
CA VAL A 220 8.11 21.27 13.50
C VAL A 220 8.18 21.40 11.98
N ASP A 221 9.38 21.44 11.42
CA ASP A 221 9.66 21.49 9.99
C ASP A 221 9.53 20.12 9.29
N LEU A 222 9.44 19.03 10.06
CA LEU A 222 9.21 17.68 9.54
C LEU A 222 7.72 17.32 9.60
N ALA A 223 7.13 17.08 8.42
CA ALA A 223 5.79 16.53 8.32
C ALA A 223 5.83 15.00 8.41
N GLN A 224 4.83 14.40 9.05
CA GLN A 224 4.71 12.95 9.17
C GLN A 224 3.33 12.46 8.76
N THR A 225 3.29 11.28 8.16
CA THR A 225 2.09 10.47 7.97
C THR A 225 2.43 9.02 8.29
N SER A 226 1.44 8.21 8.67
CA SER A 226 1.65 6.81 9.02
C SER A 226 0.58 5.90 8.45
N PHE A 227 0.93 4.63 8.26
CA PHE A 227 0.05 3.56 7.85
C PHE A 227 0.26 2.35 8.76
N LEU A 228 -0.79 1.89 9.42
CA LEU A 228 -0.82 0.77 10.35
C LEU A 228 -1.35 -0.49 9.66
N LEU A 229 -0.67 -1.61 9.90
CA LEU A 229 -1.18 -2.95 9.66
C LEU A 229 -1.38 -3.66 11.00
N GLU A 230 -2.54 -4.29 11.14
CA GLU A 230 -2.90 -5.11 12.30
C GLU A 230 -2.46 -6.54 12.06
N LYS A 231 -1.62 -7.09 12.95
CA LYS A 231 -1.17 -8.49 12.87
C LYS A 231 -2.01 -9.33 13.82
N SER A 232 -2.82 -10.23 13.26
CA SER A 232 -3.61 -11.16 14.08
C SER A 232 -2.68 -12.05 14.91
N PRO A 233 -2.99 -12.31 16.20
CA PRO A 233 -2.28 -13.32 16.97
C PRO A 233 -2.49 -14.69 16.29
N ARG A 234 -1.42 -15.47 16.17
CA ARG A 234 -1.50 -16.87 15.72
C ARG A 234 -2.14 -17.75 16.79
#